data_AF-H1Y5A3-F1
#
_entry.id   AF-H1Y5A3-F1
#
_cell.length_a   1.000
_cell.length_b   1.000
_cell.length_c   1.000
_cell.angle_alpha   90.00
_cell.angle_beta   90.00
_cell.angle_gamma   90.00
#
_symmetry.space_group_name_H-M   'P 1'
#
loop_
_entity.id
_entity.type
_entity.pdbx_description
1 polymer ?
#
loop_
_entity_poly.entity_id
_entity_poly.type
_entity_poly.pdbx_seq_one_letter_code
_entity_poly.pdbx_strand_id
1 'polypeptide(L)' 'MSKFKDLKSLLEGAETDAVKFYDNGNKAAGTRLRARLQLIKKIAQEIRVEVGELKKKKE' A
#
# COMPACT_ATOMS: atom_id res chain seq x y z
N MET A 1 -13.51 -5.21 2.93
CA MET A 1 -13.41 -5.26 1.45
C MET A 1 -13.01 -3.93 0.81
N SER A 2 -13.64 -2.79 1.15
CA SER A 2 -13.27 -1.48 0.56
C SER A 2 -11.77 -1.15 0.68
N LYS A 3 -11.21 -1.26 1.90
CA LYS A 3 -9.79 -0.99 2.15
C LYS A 3 -8.82 -1.88 1.35
N PHE A 4 -9.24 -3.11 1.03
CA PHE A 4 -8.43 -4.02 0.22
C PHE A 4 -8.38 -3.59 -1.25
N LYS A 5 -9.47 -3.04 -1.77
CA LYS A 5 -9.51 -2.43 -3.11
C LYS A 5 -8.60 -1.20 -3.17
N ASP A 6 -8.65 -0.35 -2.13
CA ASP A 6 -7.80 0.84 -2.03
C ASP A 6 -6.31 0.49 -1.98
N LEU A 7 -5.96 -0.58 -1.25
CA LEU A 7 -4.61 -1.13 -1.21
C LEU A 7 -4.12 -1.53 -2.60
N LYS A 8 -4.97 -2.20 -3.39
CA LYS A 8 -4.63 -2.64 -4.75
C LYS A 8 -4.39 -1.45 -5.69
N SER A 9 -5.25 -0.44 -5.65
CA SER A 9 -5.07 0.79 -6.44
C SER A 9 -3.77 1.54 -6.09
N LEU A 10 -3.40 1.57 -4.81
CA LEU A 10 -2.13 2.17 -4.38
C LEU A 10 -0.91 1.38 -4.87
N LEU A 11 -1.03 0.05 -4.95
CA LEU A 11 0.02 -0.82 -5.45
C LEU A 11 0.29 -0.57 -6.94
N GLU A 12 -0.76 -0.46 -7.75
CA GLU A 12 -0.66 -0.14 -9.19
C GLU A 12 0.04 1.20 -9.43
N GLY A 13 -0.26 2.20 -8.60
CA GLY A 13 0.46 3.47 -8.61
C GLY A 13 1.93 3.32 -8.21
N ALA A 14 2.21 2.57 -7.13
CA ALA A 14 3.57 2.34 -6.67
C ALA A 14 4.43 1.62 -7.73
N GLU A 15 3.86 0.69 -8.49
CA GLU A 15 4.56 -0.03 -9.56
C GLU A 15 5.06 0.92 -10.66
N THR A 16 4.25 1.90 -11.06
CA THR A 16 4.68 2.92 -12.04
C THR A 16 5.86 3.76 -11.55
N ASP A 17 5.86 4.17 -10.27
CA ASP A 17 6.99 4.91 -9.70
C ASP A 17 8.21 3.99 -9.45
N ALA A 18 7.99 2.70 -9.18
CA ALA A 18 9.04 1.70 -9.03
C ALA A 18 9.80 1.51 -10.34
N VAL A 19 9.11 1.29 -11.47
CA VAL A 19 9.73 1.20 -12.80
C VAL A 19 10.57 2.46 -13.09
N LYS A 20 10.00 3.66 -12.86
CA LYS A 20 10.73 4.91 -13.08
C LYS A 20 11.94 5.07 -12.15
N PHE A 21 11.91 4.52 -10.94
CA PHE A 21 13.01 4.60 -10.00
C PHE A 21 14.10 3.56 -10.28
N TYR A 22 13.74 2.28 -10.46
CA TYR A 22 14.68 1.18 -10.67
C TYR A 22 15.31 1.19 -12.06
N ASP A 23 14.54 1.47 -13.12
CA ASP A 23 15.04 1.39 -14.49
C ASP A 23 15.66 2.70 -14.95
N ASN A 24 15.07 3.84 -14.54
CA ASN A 24 15.46 5.16 -15.03
C ASN A 24 16.18 6.02 -13.98
N GLY A 25 16.43 5.52 -12.77
CA GLY A 25 17.15 6.24 -11.71
C GLY A 25 16.47 7.53 -11.23
N ASN A 26 15.16 7.69 -11.46
CA ASN A 26 14.46 8.94 -11.17
C ASN A 26 14.29 9.17 -9.66
N LYS A 27 15.11 10.05 -9.09
CA LYS A 27 15.10 10.38 -7.65
C LYS A 27 13.72 10.84 -7.14
N ALA A 28 12.97 11.62 -7.93
CA ALA A 28 11.64 12.08 -7.54
C ALA A 28 10.61 10.94 -7.51
N ALA A 29 10.74 9.97 -8.44
CA ALA A 29 9.96 8.73 -8.39
C ALA A 29 10.29 7.90 -7.15
N GLY A 30 11.56 7.86 -6.73
CA GLY A 30 11.96 7.22 -5.47
C GLY A 30 11.28 7.83 -4.23
N THR A 31 11.22 9.16 -4.14
CA THR A 31 10.52 9.85 -3.04
C THR A 31 9.02 9.53 -3.04
N ARG A 32 8.37 9.55 -4.21
CA ARG A 32 6.94 9.19 -4.34
C ARG A 32 6.69 7.73 -4.01
N LEU A 33 7.54 6.83 -4.49
CA LEU A 33 7.47 5.39 -4.21
C LEU A 33 7.56 5.15 -2.69
N ARG A 34 8.50 5.78 -2.00
CA ARG A 34 8.64 5.66 -0.54
C ARG A 34 7.38 6.14 0.18
N ALA A 35 6.81 7.28 -0.20
CA ALA A 35 5.58 7.79 0.39
C ALA A 35 4.39 6.84 0.16
N ARG A 36 4.24 6.31 -1.06
CA ARG A 36 3.21 5.33 -1.41
C ARG A 36 3.36 4.03 -0.61
N LEU A 37 4.59 3.53 -0.46
CA LEU A 37 4.87 2.33 0.35
C LEU A 37 4.55 2.53 1.84
N GLN A 38 4.74 3.73 2.40
CA GLN A 38 4.31 4.03 3.77
C GLN A 38 2.78 3.99 3.92
N LEU A 39 2.05 4.54 2.94
CA LEU A 39 0.58 4.48 2.93
C LEU A 39 0.07 3.03 2.81
N ILE A 40 0.69 2.24 1.92
CA ILE A 40 0.39 0.81 1.76
C ILE A 40 0.58 0.07 3.09
N LYS A 41 1.71 0.29 3.78
CA LYS A 41 1.97 -0.30 5.10
C LYS A 41 0.87 0.05 6.11
N LYS A 42 0.45 1.32 6.15
CA LYS A 42 -0.60 1.78 7.07
C LYS A 42 -1.93 1.06 6.80
N ILE A 43 -2.39 1.06 5.54
CA ILE A 43 -3.67 0.45 5.16
C ILE A 43 -3.65 -1.06 5.36
N ALA A 44 -2.54 -1.73 5.02
CA ALA A 44 -2.38 -3.16 5.27
C ALA A 44 -2.50 -3.50 6.76
N GLN A 45 -1.91 -2.66 7.64
CA GLN A 45 -2.04 -2.83 9.08
C GLN A 45 -3.48 -2.63 9.57
N GLU A 46 -4.18 -1.61 9.06
CA GLU A 46 -5.59 -1.36 9.40
C GLU A 46 -6.49 -2.55 8.99
N ILE A 47 -6.28 -3.12 7.80
CA ILE A 47 -7.01 -4.32 7.35
C ILE A 47 -6.73 -5.49 8.28
N ARG A 48 -5.46 -5.72 8.67
CA ARG A 48 -5.10 -6.80 9.59
C ARG A 48 -5.80 -6.66 10.94
N VAL A 49 -5.84 -5.45 11.50
CA VAL A 49 -6.52 -5.17 12.76
C VAL A 49 -8.02 -5.44 12.62
N GLU A 50 -8.65 -4.92 11.57
CA GLU A 50 -10.08 -5.13 11.28
C GLU A 50 -10.43 -6.63 11.17
N VAL A 51 -9.60 -7.42 10.48
CA VAL A 51 -9.78 -8.88 10.39
C VAL A 51 -9.67 -9.54 11.78
N GLY A 52 -8.72 -9.11 12.60
CA GLY A 52 -8.56 -9.60 13.97
C GLY A 52 -9.77 -9.28 14.86
N GLU A 53 -10.30 -8.07 14.77
CA GLU A 53 -11.50 -7.65 15.49
C GLU A 53 -12.75 -8.39 15.04
N LEU A 54 -12.93 -8.58 13.73
CA LEU A 54 -14.04 -9.35 13.16
C LEU A 54 -14.00 -10.82 13.59
N LYS A 55 -12.79 -11.40 13.73
CA LYS A 55 -12.63 -12.75 14.28
C LYS A 55 -13.09 -12.81 15.74
N LYS A 56 -12.64 -11.88 16.57
CA LYS A 56 -13.02 -11.80 18.01
C LYS A 56 -14.51 -11.55 18.23
N LYS A 57 -15.17 -10.80 17.34
CA LYS A 57 -16.62 -10.51 17.42
C LYS A 57 -17.53 -11.70 17.06
N LYS A 58 -16.97 -12.74 16.44
CA LYS A 58 -17.68 -13.97 16.05
C LYS A 58 -17.52 -15.11 17.07
N GLU A 59 -16.63 -14.94 18.05
CA GLU A 59 -16.57 -15.74 19.28
C GLU A 59 -17.50 -15.14 20.33
#